data_AF-A0A9Q9C9S2-F1
#
_entry.id   AF-A0A9Q9C9S2-F1
#
_cell.length_a   1.000
_cell.length_b   1.000
_cell.length_c   1.000
_cell.angle_alpha   90.00
_cell.angle_beta   90.00
_cell.angle_gamma   90.00
#
_symmetry.space_group_name_H-M   'P 1'
#
loop_
_entity.id
_entity.type
_entity.pdbx_description
1 polymer ?
#
loop_
_entity_poly.entity_id
_entity_poly.type
_entity_poly.pdbx_seq_one_letter_code
_entity_poly.pdbx_strand_id
1 'polypeptide(L)'
;MDTEVYQTKGPGKDFNATDVINKTYANSTEYDLNDALIFLTKVINKTKVKNKQLVKQHFGKFVQCRAVLEEIWIDIKQKGYDKEFTSDLESNIKVIEEKFRAITSGISDDNRGEVSEGRREYYIKKYGLLFNVKSSLRINIHNLERFVDIYRGAMKMYEELKNSAYVQKIWNSIHDERCEFLEILYKNIQRPRCSFHEALYYFDLYFQVCEHKSEHKIMNTLLVNFKENSVKSLELSYLNEQECLKEITRHYLKIMGRVNGKIQIQGTNHYFQCIEKILYGKGLLFAKIWIRKLKQNIKIVQFCTDAKMAYLSYLKNVKTRVIDNEFGKIPAVTIDTFENAMRHLENIFCSFTDITSKEEKSYLKNKALEYVGRCYESVELRKFSDLETVIKSIYGIRHLLGSPESEDVKDLYKMINNYMENHATKVVGVVKEMIERRAPDEQVLMEIVRIIEEMPMEYLRIIKRMRPLLEGRPVVIHYLSNILGTEPPRVSNDLRKKIDGIRDQFEFLLDT
;
A
#
# COMPACT_ATOMS: atom_id res chain seq x y z
N MET A 1 -14.48 -39.72 -19.55
CA MET A 1 -14.90 -41.13 -19.55
C MET A 1 -13.77 -41.85 -20.25
N ASP A 2 -12.76 -42.22 -19.46
CA ASP A 2 -11.54 -42.82 -19.98
C ASP A 2 -11.38 -44.19 -19.34
N THR A 3 -11.39 -45.18 -20.22
CA THR A 3 -11.18 -46.59 -19.97
C THR A 3 -9.73 -46.80 -19.53
N GLU A 4 -9.56 -47.24 -18.29
CA GLU A 4 -8.28 -47.62 -17.72
C GLU A 4 -7.71 -48.87 -18.40
N VAL A 5 -6.48 -48.76 -18.92
CA VAL A 5 -5.66 -49.92 -19.25
C VAL A 5 -5.08 -50.47 -17.94
N TYR A 6 -5.68 -51.56 -17.47
CA TYR A 6 -5.11 -52.43 -16.44
C TYR A 6 -3.82 -53.08 -16.96
N GLN A 7 -2.66 -52.65 -16.45
CA GLN A 7 -1.47 -53.50 -16.43
C GLN A 7 -1.47 -54.31 -15.13
N THR A 8 -1.63 -55.61 -15.31
CA THR A 8 -1.52 -56.67 -14.31
C THR A 8 -0.18 -56.63 -13.57
N LYS A 9 -0.22 -56.33 -12.26
CA LYS A 9 0.90 -56.54 -11.33
C LYS A 9 1.05 -58.03 -11.04
N GLY A 10 2.14 -58.65 -11.52
CA GLY A 10 2.64 -59.91 -10.96
C GLY A 10 3.31 -59.66 -9.59
N PRO A 11 3.26 -60.62 -8.65
CA PRO A 11 3.96 -60.52 -7.37
C PRO A 11 5.43 -60.89 -7.58
N GLY A 12 6.34 -59.99 -7.22
CA GLY A 12 7.78 -60.27 -7.29
C GLY A 12 8.61 -59.05 -7.62
N LYS A 13 8.62 -58.05 -6.74
CA LYS A 13 9.81 -57.19 -6.63
C LYS A 13 10.74 -57.87 -5.64
N ASP A 14 11.89 -58.32 -6.13
CA ASP A 14 12.97 -58.82 -5.28
C ASP A 14 13.22 -57.83 -4.14
N PHE A 15 13.29 -58.35 -2.92
CA PHE A 15 13.52 -57.54 -1.74
C PHE A 15 14.93 -56.94 -1.81
N ASN A 16 15.01 -55.65 -2.17
CA ASN A 16 16.26 -54.90 -2.18
C ASN A 16 16.53 -54.33 -0.79
N ALA A 17 17.24 -55.10 0.03
CA ALA A 17 17.58 -54.74 1.40
C ALA A 17 18.31 -53.39 1.48
N THR A 18 19.20 -53.11 0.52
CA THR A 18 19.98 -51.88 0.45
C THR A 18 19.10 -50.66 0.24
N ASP A 19 18.09 -50.76 -0.61
CA ASP A 19 17.17 -49.67 -0.91
C ASP A 19 16.25 -49.35 0.29
N VAL A 20 15.86 -50.37 1.07
CA VAL A 20 15.08 -50.19 2.30
C VAL A 20 15.91 -49.54 3.40
N ILE A 21 17.15 -50.00 3.61
CA ILE A 21 18.06 -49.45 4.63
C ILE A 21 18.36 -47.98 4.32
N ASN A 22 18.74 -47.68 3.08
CA ASN A 22 19.10 -46.32 2.68
C ASN A 22 17.90 -45.36 2.80
N LYS A 23 16.68 -45.80 2.47
CA LYS A 23 15.48 -44.95 2.64
C LYS A 23 15.11 -44.72 4.10
N THR A 24 15.31 -45.71 4.97
CA THR A 24 14.85 -45.65 6.37
C THR A 24 15.79 -44.82 7.24
N TYR A 25 17.09 -44.83 6.94
CA TYR A 25 18.12 -44.20 7.78
C TYR A 25 18.89 -43.06 7.09
N ALA A 26 18.40 -42.56 5.94
CA ALA A 26 19.07 -41.52 5.14
C ALA A 26 19.50 -40.27 5.92
N ASN A 27 18.75 -39.91 6.97
CA ASN A 27 18.95 -38.70 7.77
C ASN A 27 19.32 -39.01 9.24
N SER A 28 19.63 -40.27 9.55
CA SER A 28 19.96 -40.70 10.91
C SER A 28 21.42 -40.38 11.25
N THR A 29 21.69 -40.05 12.52
CA THR A 29 23.05 -39.75 12.97
C THR A 29 23.88 -41.03 13.13
N GLU A 30 25.21 -40.92 13.20
CA GLU A 30 26.09 -42.07 13.41
C GLU A 30 25.76 -42.85 14.70
N TYR A 31 25.27 -42.14 15.73
CA TYR A 31 24.79 -42.75 16.97
C TYR A 31 23.52 -43.59 16.74
N ASP A 32 22.55 -43.07 15.99
CA ASP A 32 21.30 -43.77 15.65
C ASP A 32 21.55 -45.02 14.79
N LEU A 33 22.56 -44.95 13.90
CA LEU A 33 22.98 -46.09 13.08
C LEU A 33 23.63 -47.20 13.92
N ASN A 34 24.41 -46.85 14.93
CA ASN A 34 25.00 -47.82 15.86
C ASN A 34 23.94 -48.50 16.73
N ASP A 35 22.96 -47.75 17.23
CA ASP A 35 21.84 -48.33 17.98
C ASP A 35 20.97 -49.25 17.09
N ALA A 36 20.72 -48.85 15.84
CA ALA A 36 20.02 -49.69 14.87
C ALA A 36 20.79 -50.98 14.56
N LEU A 37 22.13 -50.92 14.45
CA LEU A 37 22.99 -52.08 14.24
C LEU A 37 22.93 -53.04 15.43
N ILE A 38 23.00 -52.53 16.66
CA ILE A 38 22.92 -53.34 17.89
C ILE A 38 21.54 -54.00 17.99
N PHE A 39 20.48 -53.26 17.69
CA PHE A 39 19.11 -53.79 17.67
C PHE A 39 18.95 -54.89 16.61
N LEU A 40 19.36 -54.66 15.36
CA LEU A 40 19.30 -55.63 14.26
C LEU A 40 20.09 -56.90 14.59
N THR A 41 21.29 -56.75 15.15
CA THR A 41 22.13 -57.89 15.56
C THR A 41 21.43 -58.73 16.63
N LYS A 42 20.78 -58.08 17.60
CA LYS A 42 20.02 -58.75 18.66
C LYS A 42 18.79 -59.49 18.10
N VAL A 43 18.09 -58.89 17.12
CA VAL A 43 16.93 -59.50 16.45
C VAL A 43 17.35 -60.68 15.56
N ILE A 44 18.43 -60.53 14.78
CA ILE A 44 18.98 -61.61 13.95
C ILE A 44 19.40 -62.80 14.81
N ASN A 45 20.12 -62.54 15.92
CA ASN A 45 20.53 -63.60 16.83
C ASN A 45 19.34 -64.28 17.50
N LYS A 46 18.33 -63.51 17.95
CA LYS A 46 17.09 -64.07 18.51
C LYS A 46 16.34 -64.93 17.48
N THR A 47 16.28 -64.48 16.23
CA THR A 47 15.62 -65.20 15.12
C THR A 47 16.40 -66.47 14.74
N LYS A 48 17.74 -66.42 14.74
CA LYS A 48 18.60 -67.58 14.50
C LYS A 48 18.43 -68.66 15.57
N VAL A 49 18.33 -68.27 16.84
CA VAL A 49 18.06 -69.19 17.96
C VAL A 49 16.65 -69.77 17.83
N LYS A 50 15.64 -68.93 17.52
CA LYS A 50 14.26 -69.37 17.32
C LYS A 50 14.11 -70.32 16.13
N ASN A 51 14.79 -70.05 15.01
CA ASN A 51 14.80 -70.92 13.84
C ASN A 51 15.54 -72.23 14.12
N LYS A 52 16.66 -72.21 14.85
CA LYS A 52 17.32 -73.44 15.31
C LYS A 52 16.40 -74.28 16.22
N GLN A 53 15.61 -73.65 17.09
CA GLN A 53 14.61 -74.33 17.91
C GLN A 53 13.45 -74.87 17.06
N LEU A 54 12.92 -74.11 16.11
CA LEU A 54 11.86 -74.53 15.19
C LEU A 54 12.29 -75.71 14.31
N VAL A 55 13.51 -75.65 13.75
CA VAL A 55 14.08 -76.76 12.97
C VAL A 55 14.35 -77.97 13.87
N LYS A 56 14.79 -77.78 15.12
CA LYS A 56 14.96 -78.88 16.08
C LYS A 56 13.63 -79.50 16.52
N GLN A 57 12.57 -78.69 16.68
CA GLN A 57 11.22 -79.12 17.08
C GLN A 57 10.44 -79.76 15.93
N HIS A 58 10.74 -79.41 14.68
CA HIS A 58 10.06 -79.92 13.48
C HIS A 58 11.04 -80.52 12.46
N PHE A 59 12.11 -81.16 12.95
CA PHE A 59 13.20 -81.67 12.11
C PHE A 59 12.70 -82.63 11.02
N GLY A 60 11.71 -83.48 11.33
CA GLY A 60 11.08 -84.37 10.36
C GLY A 60 10.41 -83.64 9.18
N LYS A 61 9.72 -82.52 9.43
CA LYS A 61 9.11 -81.71 8.36
C LYS A 61 10.14 -80.95 7.53
N PHE A 62 11.24 -80.52 8.17
CA PHE A 62 12.36 -79.88 7.48
C PHE A 62 13.05 -80.85 6.52
N VAL A 63 13.31 -82.09 6.96
CA VAL A 63 13.87 -83.15 6.10
C VAL A 63 12.91 -83.50 4.97
N GLN A 64 11.60 -83.60 5.22
CA GLN A 64 10.59 -83.81 4.18
C GLN A 64 10.58 -82.69 3.13
N CYS A 65 10.59 -81.42 3.52
CA CYS A 65 10.61 -80.32 2.56
C CYS A 65 11.88 -80.33 1.71
N ARG A 66 13.02 -80.67 2.32
CA ARG A 66 14.28 -80.78 1.59
C ARG A 66 14.28 -81.95 0.61
N ALA A 67 13.77 -83.11 1.03
CA ALA A 67 13.64 -84.29 0.18
C ALA A 67 12.71 -84.02 -1.01
N VAL A 68 11.55 -83.39 -0.79
CA VAL A 68 10.61 -83.02 -1.86
C VAL A 68 11.24 -82.00 -2.83
N LEU A 69 12.03 -81.04 -2.35
CA LEU A 69 12.73 -80.10 -3.22
C LEU A 69 13.84 -80.77 -4.04
N GLU A 70 14.58 -81.71 -3.44
CA GLU A 70 15.58 -82.53 -4.14
C GLU A 70 14.91 -83.47 -5.17
N GLU A 71 13.76 -84.04 -4.84
CA GLU A 71 12.97 -84.92 -5.73
C GLU A 71 12.38 -84.13 -6.91
N ILE A 72 11.81 -82.94 -6.68
CA ILE A 72 11.37 -82.02 -7.74
C ILE A 72 12.56 -81.63 -8.64
N TRP A 73 13.74 -81.40 -8.07
CA TRP A 73 14.93 -81.07 -8.85
C TRP A 73 15.41 -82.25 -9.71
N ILE A 74 15.37 -83.47 -9.17
CA ILE A 74 15.71 -84.70 -9.91
C ILE A 74 14.67 -84.96 -11.00
N ASP A 75 13.38 -84.77 -10.72
CA ASP A 75 12.27 -84.97 -11.66
C ASP A 75 12.34 -83.95 -12.82
N ILE A 76 12.72 -82.70 -12.56
CA ILE A 76 13.03 -81.69 -13.59
C ILE A 76 14.25 -82.10 -14.44
N LYS A 77 15.22 -82.80 -13.85
CA LYS A 77 16.44 -83.24 -14.54
C LYS A 77 16.25 -84.54 -15.34
N GLN A 78 15.37 -85.43 -14.89
CA GLN A 78 15.05 -86.72 -15.53
C GLN A 78 13.93 -86.61 -16.58
N LYS A 79 12.98 -85.67 -16.44
CA LYS A 79 12.06 -85.24 -17.50
C LYS A 79 12.77 -84.35 -18.53
N GLY A 80 13.94 -84.79 -18.99
CA GLY A 80 14.63 -84.21 -20.12
C GLY A 80 13.68 -84.19 -21.31
N TYR A 81 13.43 -82.99 -21.83
CA TYR A 81 12.69 -82.69 -23.05
C TYR A 81 12.61 -83.87 -24.03
N ASP A 82 11.40 -84.41 -24.23
CA ASP A 82 11.12 -85.42 -25.25
C ASP A 82 11.68 -84.95 -26.59
N LYS A 83 12.67 -85.67 -27.12
CA LYS A 83 13.28 -85.35 -28.42
C LYS A 83 12.26 -85.29 -29.56
N GLU A 84 11.15 -86.01 -29.44
CA GLU A 84 10.05 -85.95 -30.41
C GLU A 84 9.29 -84.61 -30.33
N PHE A 85 8.98 -84.13 -29.12
CA PHE A 85 8.32 -82.83 -28.93
C PHE A 85 9.19 -81.67 -29.42
N THR A 86 10.50 -81.73 -29.20
CA THR A 86 11.43 -80.69 -29.67
C THR A 86 11.55 -80.68 -31.19
N SER A 87 11.47 -81.85 -31.86
CA SER A 87 11.55 -81.94 -33.32
C SER A 87 10.27 -81.44 -34.01
N ASP A 88 9.10 -81.76 -33.46
CA ASP A 88 7.81 -81.25 -33.96
C ASP A 88 7.64 -79.76 -33.65
N LEU A 89 8.15 -79.30 -32.50
CA LEU A 89 8.15 -77.88 -32.16
C LEU A 89 9.13 -77.10 -33.06
N GLU A 90 10.33 -77.62 -33.35
CA GLU A 90 11.26 -76.98 -34.31
C GLU A 90 10.70 -76.96 -35.73
N SER A 91 10.04 -78.03 -36.18
CA SER A 91 9.36 -78.09 -37.47
C SER A 91 8.22 -77.08 -37.55
N ASN A 92 7.36 -77.04 -36.54
CA ASN A 92 6.25 -76.08 -36.48
C ASN A 92 6.73 -74.63 -36.30
N ILE A 93 7.79 -74.39 -35.53
CA ILE A 93 8.42 -73.07 -35.42
C ILE A 93 9.00 -72.65 -36.76
N LYS A 94 9.69 -73.54 -37.50
CA LYS A 94 10.19 -73.22 -38.85
C LYS A 94 9.07 -72.89 -39.83
N VAL A 95 7.99 -73.67 -39.84
CA VAL A 95 6.82 -73.41 -40.71
C VAL A 95 6.12 -72.12 -40.31
N ILE A 96 6.02 -71.82 -39.01
CA ILE A 96 5.49 -70.55 -38.52
C ILE A 96 6.42 -69.40 -38.88
N GLU A 97 7.74 -69.54 -38.74
CA GLU A 97 8.73 -68.53 -39.12
C GLU A 97 8.75 -68.27 -40.63
N GLU A 98 8.57 -69.29 -41.47
CA GLU A 98 8.45 -69.16 -42.93
C GLU A 98 7.14 -68.50 -43.31
N LYS A 99 6.01 -68.87 -42.69
CA LYS A 99 4.72 -68.18 -42.90
C LYS A 99 4.76 -66.76 -42.37
N PHE A 100 5.39 -66.52 -41.23
CA PHE A 100 5.58 -65.20 -40.65
C PHE A 100 6.50 -64.36 -41.53
N ARG A 101 7.59 -64.90 -42.08
CA ARG A 101 8.43 -64.24 -43.09
C ARG A 101 7.66 -63.96 -44.38
N ALA A 102 6.84 -64.89 -44.87
CA ALA A 102 6.03 -64.66 -46.05
C ALA A 102 5.00 -63.54 -45.82
N ILE A 103 4.33 -63.53 -44.66
CA ILE A 103 3.36 -62.49 -44.27
C ILE A 103 4.05 -61.15 -43.96
N THR A 104 5.26 -61.15 -43.39
CA THR A 104 5.99 -59.93 -43.00
C THR A 104 6.96 -59.41 -44.06
N SER A 105 7.27 -60.18 -45.11
CA SER A 105 8.15 -59.77 -46.21
C SER A 105 7.61 -58.57 -47.00
N GLY A 106 6.28 -58.37 -47.03
CA GLY A 106 5.65 -57.14 -47.53
C GLY A 106 5.38 -56.08 -46.46
N ILE A 107 5.41 -56.41 -45.16
CA ILE A 107 5.06 -55.50 -44.05
C ILE A 107 6.31 -54.80 -43.49
N SER A 108 7.49 -55.41 -43.61
CA SER A 108 8.78 -54.82 -43.19
C SER A 108 9.16 -53.59 -44.02
N ASP A 109 8.93 -53.65 -45.33
CA ASP A 109 9.38 -52.61 -46.26
C ASP A 109 8.37 -51.46 -46.36
N ASP A 110 7.05 -51.73 -46.26
CA ASP A 110 6.02 -50.67 -46.29
C ASP A 110 5.86 -49.92 -44.94
N ASN A 111 6.05 -50.56 -43.77
CA ASN A 111 5.83 -49.86 -42.49
C ASN A 111 7.04 -49.07 -41.96
N ARG A 112 8.26 -49.30 -42.45
CA ARG A 112 9.44 -48.50 -42.02
C ARG A 112 9.60 -47.22 -42.83
N GLY A 113 9.22 -47.22 -44.10
CA GLY A 113 9.22 -46.02 -44.96
C GLY A 113 8.00 -45.15 -44.70
N GLU A 114 6.83 -45.55 -45.17
CA GLU A 114 5.69 -44.64 -45.35
C GLU A 114 5.00 -44.19 -44.04
N VAL A 115 4.86 -45.07 -43.04
CA VAL A 115 4.21 -44.72 -41.76
C VAL A 115 5.15 -43.89 -40.86
N SER A 116 6.46 -44.12 -40.96
CA SER A 116 7.47 -43.34 -40.24
C SER A 116 7.72 -41.99 -40.92
N GLU A 117 7.73 -41.95 -42.26
CA GLU A 117 7.79 -40.73 -43.05
C GLU A 117 6.54 -39.89 -42.85
N GLY A 118 5.33 -40.46 -42.92
CA GLY A 118 4.08 -39.72 -42.71
C GLY A 118 3.97 -39.11 -41.30
N ARG A 119 4.41 -39.84 -40.25
CA ARG A 119 4.47 -39.28 -38.88
C ARG A 119 5.55 -38.23 -38.75
N ARG A 120 6.75 -38.47 -39.29
CA ARG A 120 7.86 -37.50 -39.28
C ARG A 120 7.48 -36.22 -40.02
N GLU A 121 6.87 -36.35 -41.19
CA GLU A 121 6.39 -35.25 -42.02
C GLU A 121 5.23 -34.50 -41.35
N TYR A 122 4.33 -35.21 -40.67
CA TYR A 122 3.31 -34.60 -39.82
C TYR A 122 3.93 -33.75 -38.70
N TYR A 123 4.91 -34.27 -37.95
CA TYR A 123 5.59 -33.50 -36.90
C TYR A 123 6.41 -32.33 -37.45
N ILE A 124 7.08 -32.52 -38.60
CA ILE A 124 7.82 -31.45 -39.30
C ILE A 124 6.88 -30.34 -39.78
N LYS A 125 5.71 -30.68 -40.34
CA LYS A 125 4.71 -29.69 -40.77
C LYS A 125 4.04 -29.01 -39.58
N LYS A 126 3.65 -29.77 -38.55
CA LYS A 126 2.96 -29.24 -37.37
C LYS A 126 3.86 -28.35 -36.49
N TYR A 127 5.11 -28.75 -36.29
CA TYR A 127 6.08 -28.06 -35.42
C TYR A 127 7.22 -27.40 -36.21
N GLY A 128 7.03 -27.15 -37.50
CA GLY A 128 8.07 -26.61 -38.39
C GLY A 128 8.62 -25.26 -37.93
N LEU A 129 7.80 -24.43 -37.29
CA LEU A 129 8.24 -23.17 -36.67
C LEU A 129 9.20 -23.42 -35.51
N LEU A 130 8.90 -24.39 -34.64
CA LEU A 130 9.76 -24.76 -33.52
C LEU A 130 11.09 -25.37 -34.00
N PHE A 131 11.07 -26.21 -35.04
CA PHE A 131 12.30 -26.81 -35.57
C PHE A 131 13.21 -25.79 -36.27
N ASN A 132 12.64 -24.76 -36.89
CA ASN A 132 13.40 -23.70 -37.56
C ASN A 132 13.53 -22.42 -36.71
N VAL A 133 13.14 -22.47 -35.43
CA VAL A 133 13.00 -21.29 -34.56
C VAL A 133 14.28 -20.47 -34.48
N LYS A 134 15.44 -21.13 -34.33
CA LYS A 134 16.73 -20.45 -34.21
C LYS A 134 17.04 -19.58 -35.43
N SER A 135 16.94 -20.16 -36.62
CA SER A 135 17.16 -19.43 -37.88
C SER A 135 16.14 -18.30 -38.07
N SER A 136 14.88 -18.56 -37.73
CA SER A 136 13.78 -17.61 -37.89
C SER A 136 13.93 -16.40 -36.96
N LEU A 137 14.33 -16.62 -35.71
CA LEU A 137 14.63 -15.56 -34.74
C LEU A 137 15.84 -14.74 -35.18
N ARG A 138 16.92 -15.39 -35.62
CA ARG A 138 18.13 -14.71 -36.07
C ARG A 138 17.90 -13.80 -37.27
N ILE A 139 17.11 -14.24 -38.26
CA ILE A 139 16.74 -13.41 -39.43
C ILE A 139 15.92 -12.19 -39.02
N ASN A 140 15.09 -12.33 -37.98
CA ASN A 140 14.18 -11.29 -37.53
C ASN A 140 14.67 -10.53 -36.28
N ILE A 141 15.97 -10.61 -35.95
CA ILE A 141 16.53 -10.01 -34.72
C ILE A 141 16.28 -8.49 -34.61
N HIS A 142 16.20 -7.79 -35.74
CA HIS A 142 15.89 -6.36 -35.81
C HIS A 142 14.41 -6.05 -36.15
N ASN A 143 13.63 -7.05 -36.55
CA ASN A 143 12.19 -6.89 -36.77
C ASN A 143 11.44 -7.26 -35.49
N LEU A 144 11.30 -6.27 -34.59
CA LEU A 144 10.95 -6.52 -33.19
C LEU A 144 9.62 -7.24 -33.01
N GLU A 145 8.56 -6.82 -33.70
CA GLU A 145 7.23 -7.44 -33.60
C GLU A 145 7.26 -8.87 -34.15
N ARG A 146 7.91 -9.05 -35.32
CA ARG A 146 8.01 -10.37 -35.95
C ARG A 146 8.82 -11.35 -35.10
N PHE A 147 9.89 -10.88 -34.46
CA PHE A 147 10.68 -11.69 -33.52
C PHE A 147 9.80 -12.21 -32.38
N VAL A 148 9.02 -11.32 -31.76
CA VAL A 148 8.13 -11.65 -30.64
C VAL A 148 7.04 -12.64 -31.07
N ASP A 149 6.46 -12.47 -32.25
CA ASP A 149 5.46 -13.38 -32.79
C ASP A 149 6.02 -14.79 -33.04
N ILE A 150 7.22 -14.87 -33.64
CA ILE A 150 7.93 -16.13 -33.88
C ILE A 150 8.24 -16.81 -32.53
N TYR A 151 8.81 -16.06 -31.58
CA TYR A 151 9.16 -16.57 -30.26
C TYR A 151 7.93 -17.12 -29.53
N ARG A 152 6.83 -16.35 -29.50
CA ARG A 152 5.58 -16.77 -28.84
C ARG A 152 4.95 -17.99 -29.53
N GLY A 153 4.96 -18.01 -30.87
CA GLY A 153 4.47 -19.15 -31.65
C GLY A 153 5.26 -20.43 -31.35
N ALA A 154 6.59 -20.33 -31.34
CA ALA A 154 7.47 -21.45 -31.00
C ALA A 154 7.36 -21.87 -29.53
N MET A 155 7.18 -20.93 -28.60
CA MET A 155 7.00 -21.23 -27.17
C MET A 155 5.75 -22.08 -26.92
N LYS A 156 4.62 -21.75 -27.57
CA LYS A 156 3.39 -22.56 -27.48
C LYS A 156 3.62 -24.00 -27.92
N MET A 157 4.33 -24.17 -29.04
CA MET A 157 4.70 -25.48 -29.58
C MET A 157 5.68 -26.23 -28.67
N TYR A 158 6.62 -25.53 -28.05
CA TYR A 158 7.55 -26.08 -27.07
C TYR A 158 6.82 -26.61 -25.84
N GLU A 159 5.88 -25.86 -25.28
CA GLU A 159 5.11 -26.26 -24.09
C GLU A 159 4.30 -27.55 -24.31
N GLU A 160 3.77 -27.76 -25.52
CA GLU A 160 3.09 -29.02 -25.88
C GLU A 160 4.02 -30.24 -25.83
N LEU A 161 5.33 -30.04 -26.05
CA LEU A 161 6.32 -31.11 -26.22
C LEU A 161 7.45 -31.04 -25.17
N LYS A 162 7.25 -30.30 -24.08
CA LYS A 162 8.32 -29.96 -23.11
C LYS A 162 9.01 -31.15 -22.46
N ASN A 163 8.40 -32.33 -22.46
CA ASN A 163 8.97 -33.56 -21.90
C ASN A 163 9.94 -34.26 -22.87
N SER A 164 10.02 -33.83 -24.13
CA SER A 164 10.94 -34.39 -25.11
C SER A 164 12.34 -33.78 -24.96
N ALA A 165 13.33 -34.61 -24.64
CA ALA A 165 14.74 -34.21 -24.56
C ALA A 165 15.26 -33.55 -25.85
N TYR A 166 14.77 -33.98 -27.01
CA TYR A 166 15.13 -33.39 -28.29
C TYR A 166 14.59 -31.95 -28.44
N VAL A 167 13.33 -31.73 -28.07
CA VAL A 167 12.69 -30.42 -28.13
C VAL A 167 13.28 -29.46 -27.09
N GLN A 168 13.61 -29.95 -25.89
CA GLN A 168 14.37 -29.18 -24.91
C GLN A 168 15.72 -28.72 -25.46
N LYS A 169 16.46 -29.58 -26.18
CA LYS A 169 17.72 -29.19 -26.81
C LYS A 169 17.53 -28.09 -27.85
N ILE A 170 16.47 -28.15 -28.66
CA ILE A 170 16.15 -27.10 -29.64
C ILE A 170 15.79 -25.79 -28.93
N TRP A 171 14.94 -25.84 -27.91
CA TRP A 171 14.54 -24.66 -27.14
C TRP A 171 15.71 -24.01 -26.40
N ASN A 172 16.60 -24.80 -25.81
CA ASN A 172 17.81 -24.29 -25.17
C ASN A 172 18.79 -23.67 -26.18
N SER A 173 18.73 -24.10 -27.46
CA SER A 173 19.65 -23.61 -28.50
C SER A 173 19.38 -22.17 -28.95
N ILE A 174 18.20 -21.59 -28.62
CA ILE A 174 17.85 -20.20 -28.94
C ILE A 174 18.17 -19.20 -27.83
N HIS A 175 18.88 -19.64 -26.78
CA HIS A 175 19.23 -18.78 -25.67
C HIS A 175 19.99 -17.52 -26.12
N ASP A 176 20.93 -17.66 -27.04
CA ASP A 176 21.76 -16.56 -27.53
C ASP A 176 20.93 -15.53 -28.31
N GLU A 177 20.10 -15.97 -29.26
CA GLU A 177 19.22 -15.08 -30.04
C GLU A 177 18.24 -14.32 -29.13
N ARG A 178 17.75 -14.99 -28.09
CA ARG A 178 16.89 -14.37 -27.09
C ARG A 178 17.64 -13.30 -26.30
N CYS A 179 18.82 -13.61 -25.79
CA CYS A 179 19.64 -12.66 -25.02
C CYS A 179 20.02 -11.45 -25.88
N GLU A 180 20.44 -11.66 -27.12
CA GLU A 180 20.75 -10.59 -28.08
C GLU A 180 19.53 -9.68 -28.32
N PHE A 181 18.34 -10.26 -28.51
CA PHE A 181 17.11 -9.49 -28.68
C PHE A 181 16.78 -8.62 -27.46
N LEU A 182 16.87 -9.19 -26.25
CA LEU A 182 16.63 -8.46 -25.00
C LEU A 182 17.65 -7.33 -24.81
N GLU A 183 18.91 -7.54 -25.19
CA GLU A 183 19.93 -6.48 -25.18
C GLU A 183 19.63 -5.36 -26.18
N ILE A 184 19.14 -5.68 -27.39
CA ILE A 184 18.74 -4.68 -28.38
C ILE A 184 17.63 -3.80 -27.81
N LEU A 185 16.58 -4.40 -27.24
CA LEU A 185 15.48 -3.66 -26.60
C LEU A 185 15.99 -2.79 -25.45
N TYR A 186 16.87 -3.34 -24.61
CA TYR A 186 17.47 -2.60 -23.49
C TYR A 186 18.27 -1.38 -23.98
N LYS A 187 19.13 -1.54 -25.00
CA LYS A 187 19.89 -0.45 -25.61
C LYS A 187 18.98 0.63 -26.21
N ASN A 188 17.87 0.22 -26.83
CA ASN A 188 16.88 1.16 -27.38
C ASN A 188 16.18 1.99 -26.29
N ILE A 189 15.91 1.41 -25.12
CA ILE A 189 15.34 2.13 -23.97
C ILE A 189 16.37 3.10 -23.37
N GLN A 190 17.64 2.70 -23.28
CA GLN A 190 18.72 3.53 -22.75
C GLN A 190 19.19 4.64 -23.71
N ARG A 191 18.75 4.61 -24.97
CA ARG A 191 19.17 5.57 -25.98
C ARG A 191 18.84 7.01 -25.54
N PRO A 192 19.77 7.97 -25.73
CA PRO A 192 19.46 9.38 -25.53
C PRO A 192 18.25 9.81 -26.34
N ARG A 193 17.33 10.57 -25.72
CA ARG A 193 16.06 11.05 -26.29
C ARG A 193 14.98 9.97 -26.54
N CYS A 194 15.14 8.75 -26.02
CA CYS A 194 14.05 7.78 -26.00
C CYS A 194 12.87 8.35 -25.17
N SER A 195 11.76 8.59 -25.84
CA SER A 195 10.55 9.11 -25.19
C SER A 195 9.96 8.06 -24.25
N PHE A 196 9.17 8.51 -23.28
CA PHE A 196 8.51 7.60 -22.36
C PHE A 196 7.56 6.59 -23.06
N HIS A 197 6.93 6.98 -24.17
CA HIS A 197 6.08 6.07 -24.94
C HIS A 197 6.86 5.01 -25.71
N GLU A 198 8.00 5.37 -26.30
CA GLU A 198 8.91 4.41 -26.92
C GLU A 198 9.48 3.45 -25.89
N ALA A 199 9.89 3.96 -24.72
CA ALA A 199 10.39 3.13 -23.63
C ALA A 199 9.36 2.10 -23.16
N LEU A 200 8.08 2.49 -23.04
CA LEU A 200 6.99 1.57 -22.72
C LEU A 200 6.77 0.52 -23.81
N TYR A 201 6.83 0.91 -25.08
CA TYR A 201 6.69 -0.02 -26.20
C TYR A 201 7.78 -1.11 -26.15
N TYR A 202 9.05 -0.71 -26.02
CA TYR A 202 10.15 -1.68 -25.92
C TYR A 202 10.08 -2.52 -24.65
N PHE A 203 9.63 -1.94 -23.54
CA PHE A 203 9.39 -2.68 -22.29
C PHE A 203 8.32 -3.75 -22.47
N ASP A 204 7.21 -3.43 -23.13
CA ASP A 204 6.12 -4.37 -23.37
C ASP A 204 6.58 -5.54 -24.27
N LEU A 205 7.46 -5.29 -25.25
CA LEU A 205 8.10 -6.37 -26.04
C LEU A 205 9.08 -7.21 -25.21
N TYR A 206 9.89 -6.56 -24.36
CA TYR A 206 10.88 -7.24 -23.51
C TYR A 206 10.23 -8.30 -22.63
N PHE A 207 9.13 -7.96 -21.96
CA PHE A 207 8.43 -8.87 -21.04
C PHE A 207 7.66 -10.01 -21.73
N GLN A 208 7.46 -9.93 -23.04
CA GLN A 208 6.87 -11.02 -23.81
C GLN A 208 7.88 -12.12 -24.15
N VAL A 209 9.18 -11.80 -24.11
CA VAL A 209 10.28 -12.71 -24.47
C VAL A 209 11.11 -13.13 -23.25
N CYS A 210 11.18 -12.28 -22.22
CA CYS A 210 11.92 -12.58 -21.00
C CYS A 210 11.31 -13.77 -20.22
N GLU A 211 12.13 -14.76 -19.87
CA GLU A 211 11.71 -15.92 -19.06
C GLU A 211 11.46 -15.53 -17.59
N HIS A 212 12.21 -14.56 -17.07
CA HIS A 212 12.11 -14.12 -15.68
C HIS A 212 11.40 -12.76 -15.58
N LYS A 213 10.07 -12.80 -15.41
CA LYS A 213 9.23 -11.60 -15.23
C LYS A 213 9.54 -10.76 -13.97
N SER A 214 10.55 -11.14 -13.19
CA SER A 214 11.05 -10.44 -12.01
C SER A 214 12.37 -9.71 -12.25
N GLU A 215 12.87 -9.61 -13.49
CA GLU A 215 14.11 -8.88 -13.79
C GLU A 215 14.03 -7.40 -13.38
N HIS A 216 14.64 -7.09 -12.23
CA HIS A 216 14.61 -5.76 -11.64
C HIS A 216 15.33 -4.70 -12.50
N LYS A 217 16.31 -5.11 -13.33
CA LYS A 217 17.13 -4.20 -14.15
C LYS A 217 16.28 -3.43 -15.17
N ILE A 218 15.43 -4.12 -15.93
CA ILE A 218 14.57 -3.49 -16.93
C ILE A 218 13.49 -2.63 -16.29
N MET A 219 12.88 -3.08 -15.17
CA MET A 219 11.89 -2.29 -14.44
C MET A 219 12.49 -1.02 -13.83
N ASN A 220 13.71 -1.09 -13.30
CA ASN A 220 14.45 0.08 -12.85
C ASN A 220 14.73 1.05 -14.00
N THR A 221 15.08 0.53 -15.18
CA THR A 221 15.33 1.37 -16.35
C THR A 221 14.07 2.12 -16.78
N LEU A 222 12.91 1.47 -16.77
CA LEU A 222 11.63 2.13 -17.03
C LEU A 222 11.32 3.20 -15.98
N LEU A 223 11.60 2.94 -14.69
CA LEU A 223 11.46 3.94 -13.62
C LEU A 223 12.38 5.14 -13.81
N VAL A 224 13.65 4.91 -14.21
CA VAL A 224 14.60 6.00 -14.50
C VAL A 224 14.11 6.83 -15.69
N ASN A 225 13.68 6.18 -16.77
CA ASN A 225 13.13 6.88 -17.94
C ASN A 225 11.91 7.74 -17.55
N PHE A 226 11.01 7.22 -16.71
CA PHE A 226 9.91 8.01 -16.16
C PHE A 226 10.37 9.22 -15.36
N LYS A 227 11.35 9.04 -14.47
CA LYS A 227 11.90 10.13 -13.65
C LYS A 227 12.50 11.23 -14.53
N GLU A 228 13.33 10.85 -15.50
CA GLU A 228 13.95 11.80 -16.43
C GLU A 228 12.91 12.55 -17.28
N ASN A 229 11.93 11.85 -17.84
CA ASN A 229 10.86 12.50 -18.62
C ASN A 229 10.00 13.40 -17.74
N SER A 230 9.74 13.02 -16.49
CA SER A 230 8.99 13.86 -15.54
C SER A 230 9.77 15.12 -15.17
N VAL A 231 11.09 15.03 -14.96
CA VAL A 231 11.95 16.19 -14.72
C VAL A 231 11.95 17.15 -15.90
N LYS A 232 12.10 16.64 -17.13
CA LYS A 232 11.99 17.47 -18.35
C LYS A 232 10.62 18.13 -18.47
N SER A 233 9.56 17.40 -18.16
CA SER A 233 8.19 17.95 -18.15
C SER A 233 8.06 19.08 -17.12
N LEU A 234 8.68 18.92 -15.94
CA LEU A 234 8.71 19.94 -14.90
C LEU A 234 9.52 21.18 -15.31
N GLU A 235 10.64 21.01 -16.01
CA GLU A 235 11.42 22.13 -16.55
C GLU A 235 10.59 22.99 -17.51
N LEU A 236 9.70 22.37 -18.29
CA LEU A 236 8.78 23.04 -19.21
C LEU A 236 7.45 23.48 -18.56
N SER A 237 7.27 23.25 -17.26
CA SER A 237 5.99 23.48 -16.57
C SER A 237 5.54 24.94 -16.61
N TYR A 238 6.47 25.91 -16.67
CA TYR A 238 6.15 27.34 -16.77
C TYR A 238 5.33 27.70 -18.02
N LEU A 239 5.34 26.86 -19.06
CA LEU A 239 4.54 27.07 -20.28
C LEU A 239 3.09 26.62 -20.08
N ASN A 240 2.88 25.45 -19.45
CA ASN A 240 1.54 24.91 -19.16
C ASN A 240 1.58 23.84 -18.07
N GLU A 241 1.32 24.25 -16.84
CA GLU A 241 1.38 23.38 -15.66
C GLU A 241 0.27 22.32 -15.64
N GLN A 242 -0.89 22.64 -16.20
CA GLN A 242 -2.01 21.70 -16.26
C GLN A 242 -1.67 20.55 -17.19
N GLU A 243 -1.07 20.84 -18.35
CA GLU A 243 -0.65 19.82 -19.31
C GLU A 243 0.52 19.01 -18.76
N CYS A 244 1.50 19.66 -18.12
CA CYS A 244 2.59 18.99 -17.42
C CYS A 244 2.07 17.97 -16.39
N LEU A 245 1.14 18.37 -15.52
CA LEU A 245 0.54 17.46 -14.52
C LEU A 245 -0.23 16.31 -15.17
N LYS A 246 -0.96 16.55 -16.27
CA LYS A 246 -1.67 15.49 -17.00
C LYS A 246 -0.68 14.49 -17.59
N GLU A 247 0.40 14.97 -18.20
CA GLU A 247 1.43 14.13 -18.81
C GLU A 247 2.14 13.27 -17.77
N ILE A 248 2.65 13.89 -16.70
CA ILE A 248 3.29 13.17 -15.58
C ILE A 248 2.33 12.13 -14.98
N THR A 249 1.06 12.51 -14.78
CA THR A 249 0.03 11.58 -14.28
C THR A 249 -0.20 10.42 -15.24
N ARG A 250 -0.36 10.69 -16.54
CA ARG A 250 -0.55 9.66 -17.57
C ARG A 250 0.63 8.70 -17.61
N HIS A 251 1.86 9.22 -17.52
CA HIS A 251 3.07 8.40 -17.47
C HIS A 251 3.11 7.52 -16.23
N TYR A 252 2.90 8.13 -15.06
CA TYR A 252 2.82 7.42 -13.78
C TYR A 252 1.82 6.24 -13.82
N LEU A 253 0.57 6.50 -14.23
CA LEU A 253 -0.48 5.48 -14.26
C LEU A 253 -0.14 4.31 -15.20
N LYS A 254 0.50 4.59 -16.35
CA LYS A 254 0.93 3.54 -17.28
C LYS A 254 2.00 2.62 -16.68
N ILE A 255 2.91 3.14 -15.86
CA ILE A 255 3.99 2.35 -15.22
C ILE A 255 3.45 1.51 -14.08
N MET A 256 2.60 2.10 -13.24
CA MET A 256 2.17 1.46 -12.01
C MET A 256 1.48 0.11 -12.27
N GLY A 257 0.75 -0.04 -13.38
CA GLY A 257 0.17 -1.33 -13.78
C GLY A 257 1.14 -2.37 -14.36
N ARG A 258 2.41 -2.03 -14.59
CA ARG A 258 3.40 -2.84 -15.31
C ARG A 258 4.58 -3.32 -14.47
N VAL A 259 4.78 -2.72 -13.30
CA VAL A 259 5.97 -2.95 -12.48
C VAL A 259 5.62 -3.59 -11.15
N ASN A 260 6.60 -4.25 -10.52
CA ASN A 260 6.41 -4.86 -9.21
C ASN A 260 6.25 -3.81 -8.08
N GLY A 261 5.82 -4.27 -6.91
CA GLY A 261 5.50 -3.40 -5.77
C GLY A 261 6.64 -2.48 -5.32
N LYS A 262 7.89 -2.95 -5.34
CA LYS A 262 9.05 -2.11 -4.94
C LYS A 262 9.22 -0.91 -5.87
N ILE A 263 9.09 -1.13 -7.17
CA ILE A 263 9.16 -0.06 -8.18
C ILE A 263 7.91 0.83 -8.13
N GLN A 264 6.73 0.26 -7.85
CA GLN A 264 5.51 1.04 -7.65
C GLN A 264 5.67 2.05 -6.51
N ILE A 265 6.22 1.64 -5.36
CA ILE A 265 6.46 2.52 -4.21
C ILE A 265 7.43 3.66 -4.59
N GLN A 266 8.55 3.34 -5.23
CA GLN A 266 9.53 4.35 -5.64
C GLN A 266 8.99 5.32 -6.69
N GLY A 267 8.24 4.81 -7.67
CA GLY A 267 7.56 5.63 -8.68
C GLY A 267 6.49 6.53 -8.06
N THR A 268 5.77 6.02 -7.05
CA THR A 268 4.78 6.79 -6.30
C THR A 268 5.42 7.92 -5.52
N ASN A 269 6.52 7.67 -4.82
CA ASN A 269 7.27 8.73 -4.13
C ASN A 269 7.70 9.84 -5.11
N HIS A 270 8.31 9.46 -6.25
CA HIS A 270 8.72 10.46 -7.25
C HIS A 270 7.55 11.22 -7.86
N TYR A 271 6.46 10.51 -8.19
CA TYR A 271 5.24 11.13 -8.71
C TYR A 271 4.74 12.22 -7.76
N PHE A 272 4.59 11.92 -6.46
CA PHE A 272 4.16 12.91 -5.50
C PHE A 272 5.17 14.05 -5.34
N GLN A 273 6.49 13.81 -5.39
CA GLN A 273 7.48 14.90 -5.42
C GLN A 273 7.26 15.86 -6.61
N CYS A 274 6.91 15.36 -7.79
CA CYS A 274 6.57 16.20 -8.94
C CYS A 274 5.27 16.98 -8.71
N ILE A 275 4.24 16.31 -8.20
CA ILE A 275 2.96 16.94 -7.85
C ILE A 275 3.16 18.08 -6.85
N GLU A 276 3.96 17.85 -5.80
CA GLU A 276 4.27 18.82 -4.76
C GLU A 276 4.89 20.10 -5.31
N LYS A 277 5.87 19.97 -6.20
CA LYS A 277 6.55 21.12 -6.84
C LYS A 277 5.59 22.03 -7.60
N ILE A 278 4.55 21.46 -8.20
CA ILE A 278 3.56 22.24 -8.94
C ILE A 278 2.47 22.76 -7.99
N LEU A 279 1.92 21.94 -7.09
CA LEU A 279 0.75 22.31 -6.29
C LEU A 279 1.02 23.38 -5.24
N TYR A 280 2.18 23.39 -4.59
CA TYR A 280 2.41 24.25 -3.42
C TYR A 280 2.49 25.75 -3.72
N GLY A 281 2.69 26.14 -4.99
CA GLY A 281 2.69 27.53 -5.42
C GLY A 281 1.38 28.01 -6.07
N LYS A 282 0.31 27.21 -6.03
CA LYS A 282 -0.90 27.47 -6.83
C LYS A 282 -2.09 27.91 -6.00
N GLY A 283 -3.07 28.50 -6.69
CA GLY A 283 -4.31 28.93 -6.09
C GLY A 283 -5.17 27.74 -5.64
N LEU A 284 -5.99 27.99 -4.62
CA LEU A 284 -6.89 27.05 -3.97
C LEU A 284 -7.71 26.17 -4.95
N LEU A 285 -8.32 26.80 -5.97
CA LEU A 285 -9.16 26.10 -6.94
C LEU A 285 -8.37 25.05 -7.75
N PHE A 286 -7.16 25.41 -8.18
CA PHE A 286 -6.29 24.52 -8.94
C PHE A 286 -5.89 23.31 -8.08
N ALA A 287 -5.45 23.55 -6.85
CA ALA A 287 -5.08 22.48 -5.93
C ALA A 287 -6.24 21.54 -5.63
N LYS A 288 -7.45 22.08 -5.40
CA LYS A 288 -8.66 21.30 -5.17
C LYS A 288 -8.99 20.36 -6.34
N ILE A 289 -8.96 20.86 -7.57
CA ILE A 289 -9.25 20.06 -8.77
C ILE A 289 -8.26 18.90 -8.89
N TRP A 290 -6.97 19.17 -8.68
CA TRP A 290 -5.94 18.14 -8.79
C TRP A 290 -5.98 17.12 -7.66
N ILE A 291 -6.23 17.52 -6.41
CA ILE A 291 -6.42 16.59 -5.29
C ILE A 291 -7.61 15.65 -5.58
N ARG A 292 -8.72 16.15 -6.13
CA ARG A 292 -9.84 15.28 -6.56
C ARG A 292 -9.40 14.25 -7.60
N LYS A 293 -8.63 14.67 -8.61
CA LYS A 293 -8.09 13.75 -9.62
C LYS A 293 -7.17 12.69 -9.00
N LEU A 294 -6.27 13.08 -8.09
CA LEU A 294 -5.39 12.15 -7.38
C LEU A 294 -6.19 11.11 -6.57
N LYS A 295 -7.31 11.49 -5.96
CA LYS A 295 -8.23 10.54 -5.29
C LYS A 295 -8.88 9.58 -6.27
N GLN A 296 -9.15 9.99 -7.51
CA GLN A 296 -9.75 9.14 -8.54
C GLN A 296 -8.73 8.18 -9.17
N ASN A 297 -7.50 8.65 -9.38
CA ASN A 297 -6.40 7.89 -10.00
C ASN A 297 -6.12 6.55 -9.30
N ILE A 298 -6.28 6.48 -7.98
CA ILE A 298 -6.09 5.23 -7.23
C ILE A 298 -7.04 4.10 -7.66
N LYS A 299 -8.18 4.45 -8.28
CA LYS A 299 -9.16 3.48 -8.78
C LYS A 299 -8.84 2.96 -10.18
N ILE A 300 -7.95 3.65 -10.91
CA ILE A 300 -7.62 3.36 -12.31
C ILE A 300 -6.55 2.27 -12.41
N VAL A 301 -5.70 2.13 -11.39
CA VAL A 301 -4.52 1.26 -11.44
C VAL A 301 -4.55 0.19 -10.37
N GLN A 302 -4.08 -1.01 -10.72
CA GLN A 302 -3.88 -2.11 -9.80
C GLN A 302 -2.56 -1.95 -9.03
N PHE A 303 -2.64 -1.33 -7.85
CA PHE A 303 -1.54 -1.25 -6.90
C PHE A 303 -1.40 -2.53 -6.10
N CYS A 304 -0.16 -2.91 -5.75
CA CYS A 304 0.04 -3.81 -4.61
C CYS A 304 -0.37 -3.11 -3.30
N THR A 305 -0.63 -3.89 -2.25
CA THR A 305 -1.10 -3.38 -0.96
C THR A 305 -0.19 -2.28 -0.41
N ASP A 306 1.12 -2.52 -0.39
CA ASP A 306 2.10 -1.57 0.16
C ASP A 306 2.20 -0.29 -0.67
N ALA A 307 2.16 -0.40 -2.00
CA ALA A 307 2.17 0.76 -2.89
C ALA A 307 0.90 1.60 -2.75
N LYS A 308 -0.26 0.95 -2.55
CA LYS A 308 -1.52 1.64 -2.28
C LYS A 308 -1.48 2.41 -0.96
N MET A 309 -0.90 1.81 0.08
CA MET A 309 -0.71 2.48 1.37
C MET A 309 0.25 3.67 1.25
N ALA A 310 1.36 3.51 0.53
CA ALA A 310 2.28 4.60 0.24
C ALA A 310 1.58 5.75 -0.51
N TYR A 311 0.79 5.43 -1.54
CA TYR A 311 0.02 6.41 -2.30
C TYR A 311 -0.92 7.22 -1.41
N LEU A 312 -1.71 6.54 -0.57
CA LEU A 312 -2.65 7.20 0.33
C LEU A 312 -1.94 8.08 1.37
N SER A 313 -0.79 7.62 1.88
CA SER A 313 0.04 8.39 2.81
C SER A 313 0.58 9.67 2.16
N TYR A 314 1.15 9.58 0.95
CA TYR A 314 1.63 10.76 0.23
C TYR A 314 0.48 11.70 -0.16
N LEU A 315 -0.67 11.17 -0.58
CA LEU A 315 -1.85 11.97 -0.86
C LEU A 315 -2.34 12.73 0.37
N LYS A 316 -2.34 12.10 1.55
CA LYS A 316 -2.66 12.76 2.81
C LYS A 316 -1.68 13.91 3.08
N ASN A 317 -0.38 13.67 2.93
CA ASN A 317 0.66 14.68 3.16
C ASN A 317 0.52 15.88 2.20
N VAL A 318 0.23 15.65 0.92
CA VAL A 318 -0.02 16.72 -0.04
C VAL A 318 -1.23 17.55 0.37
N LYS A 319 -2.34 16.92 0.77
CA LYS A 319 -3.52 17.65 1.24
C LYS A 319 -3.20 18.51 2.47
N THR A 320 -2.55 17.94 3.48
CA THR A 320 -2.25 18.66 4.72
C THR A 320 -1.34 19.86 4.45
N ARG A 321 -0.30 19.70 3.62
CA ARG A 321 0.57 20.82 3.26
C ARG A 321 -0.12 21.90 2.43
N VAL A 322 -0.98 21.52 1.48
CA VAL A 322 -1.79 22.50 0.73
C VAL A 322 -2.69 23.26 1.70
N ILE A 323 -3.35 22.58 2.64
CA ILE A 323 -4.17 23.21 3.68
C ILE A 323 -3.31 24.18 4.50
N ASP A 324 -2.18 23.73 5.06
CA ASP A 324 -1.27 24.57 5.84
C ASP A 324 -0.83 25.82 5.08
N ASN A 325 -0.47 25.68 3.80
CA ASN A 325 -0.06 26.82 2.97
C ASN A 325 -1.18 27.83 2.76
N GLU A 326 -2.42 27.37 2.52
CA GLU A 326 -3.56 28.28 2.34
C GLU A 326 -3.94 29.01 3.64
N PHE A 327 -3.93 28.31 4.77
CA PHE A 327 -4.10 28.95 6.08
C PHE A 327 -2.94 29.89 6.45
N GLY A 328 -1.73 29.62 5.97
CA GLY A 328 -0.57 30.49 6.15
C GLY A 328 -0.58 31.77 5.30
N LYS A 329 -1.39 31.82 4.23
CA LYS A 329 -1.53 33.01 3.36
C LYS A 329 -2.46 34.06 3.93
N ILE A 330 -3.26 33.73 4.94
CA ILE A 330 -4.22 34.68 5.50
C ILE A 330 -3.42 35.70 6.34
N PRO A 331 -3.48 37.00 6.00
CA PRO A 331 -2.63 38.02 6.60
C PRO A 331 -2.94 38.24 8.10
N ALA A 332 -2.03 38.92 8.79
CA ALA A 332 -2.28 39.45 10.13
C ALA A 332 -3.51 40.36 10.10
N VAL A 333 -4.33 40.29 11.15
CA VAL A 333 -5.67 40.83 11.15
C VAL A 333 -5.78 42.05 12.04
N THR A 334 -6.42 43.09 11.52
CA THR A 334 -6.91 44.23 12.30
C THR A 334 -8.39 44.05 12.60
N ILE A 335 -8.96 44.92 13.44
CA ILE A 335 -10.38 44.86 13.75
C ILE A 335 -11.26 44.98 12.48
N ASP A 336 -10.91 45.91 11.58
CA ASP A 336 -11.65 46.18 10.33
C ASP A 336 -11.57 45.03 9.32
N THR A 337 -10.53 44.19 9.43
CA THR A 337 -10.28 43.08 8.50
C THR A 337 -10.68 41.72 9.09
N PHE A 338 -11.11 41.68 10.36
CA PHE A 338 -11.41 40.43 11.07
C PHE A 338 -12.54 39.64 10.43
N GLU A 339 -13.66 40.30 10.10
CA GLU A 339 -14.79 39.64 9.45
C GLU A 339 -14.39 39.05 8.09
N ASN A 340 -13.60 39.80 7.31
CA ASN A 340 -13.11 39.34 6.01
C ASN A 340 -12.17 38.13 6.15
N ALA A 341 -11.32 38.11 7.18
CA ALA A 341 -10.45 36.97 7.48
C ALA A 341 -11.27 35.72 7.87
N MET A 342 -12.31 35.87 8.70
CA MET A 342 -13.21 34.75 9.05
C MET A 342 -13.95 34.21 7.82
N ARG A 343 -14.42 35.09 6.94
CA ARG A 343 -15.05 34.69 5.66
C ARG A 343 -14.05 33.98 4.74
N HIS A 344 -12.80 34.41 4.72
CA HIS A 344 -11.75 33.75 3.94
C HIS A 344 -11.40 32.36 4.51
N LEU A 345 -11.32 32.22 5.83
CA LEU A 345 -11.20 30.93 6.51
C LEU A 345 -12.35 29.99 6.14
N GLU A 346 -13.58 30.50 6.15
CA GLU A 346 -14.76 29.71 5.76
C GLU A 346 -14.64 29.20 4.32
N ASN A 347 -14.24 30.06 3.39
CA ASN A 347 -14.01 29.68 2.00
C ASN A 347 -12.95 28.59 1.83
N ILE A 348 -11.84 28.69 2.57
CA ILE A 348 -10.79 27.66 2.61
C ILE A 348 -11.37 26.35 3.16
N PHE A 349 -12.05 26.41 4.31
CA PHE A 349 -12.63 25.25 4.97
C PHE A 349 -13.61 24.51 4.06
N CYS A 350 -14.60 25.22 3.50
CA CYS A 350 -15.58 24.66 2.58
C CYS A 350 -14.91 24.11 1.31
N SER A 351 -13.82 24.72 0.85
CA SER A 351 -13.06 24.24 -0.31
C SER A 351 -12.37 22.90 -0.06
N PHE A 352 -11.93 22.61 1.16
CA PHE A 352 -11.25 21.36 1.52
C PHE A 352 -12.18 20.27 2.08
N THR A 353 -13.38 20.64 2.55
CA THR A 353 -14.32 19.72 3.22
C THR A 353 -14.74 18.53 2.37
N ASP A 354 -14.84 18.70 1.05
CA ASP A 354 -15.25 17.64 0.11
C ASP A 354 -14.09 16.75 -0.37
N ILE A 355 -12.85 17.23 -0.25
CA ILE A 355 -11.66 16.49 -0.68
C ILE A 355 -10.95 15.78 0.47
N THR A 356 -11.21 16.18 1.71
CA THR A 356 -10.74 15.51 2.93
C THR A 356 -11.56 14.26 3.25
N SER A 357 -10.91 13.24 3.83
CA SER A 357 -11.57 12.06 4.42
C SER A 357 -12.19 12.40 5.78
N LYS A 358 -12.95 11.47 6.37
CA LYS A 358 -13.54 11.66 7.70
C LYS A 358 -12.46 11.91 8.76
N GLU A 359 -11.35 11.18 8.68
CA GLU A 359 -10.21 11.30 9.59
C GLU A 359 -9.46 12.64 9.37
N GLU A 360 -9.33 13.08 8.11
CA GLU A 360 -8.67 14.34 7.77
C GLU A 360 -9.50 15.58 8.15
N LYS A 361 -10.83 15.44 8.33
CA LYS A 361 -11.69 16.56 8.75
C LYS A 361 -11.33 17.08 10.15
N SER A 362 -10.92 16.21 11.08
CA SER A 362 -10.48 16.65 12.40
C SER A 362 -9.28 17.58 12.30
N TYR A 363 -8.31 17.26 11.43
CA TYR A 363 -7.17 18.14 11.19
C TYR A 363 -7.58 19.50 10.62
N LEU A 364 -8.53 19.54 9.67
CA LEU A 364 -9.04 20.79 9.11
C LEU A 364 -9.73 21.65 10.17
N LYS A 365 -10.51 21.05 11.07
CA LYS A 365 -11.13 21.76 12.21
C LYS A 365 -10.12 22.32 13.18
N ASN A 366 -9.11 21.52 13.55
CA ASN A 366 -8.03 21.96 14.43
C ASN A 366 -7.27 23.15 13.82
N LYS A 367 -7.02 23.13 12.51
CA LYS A 367 -6.38 24.24 11.80
C LYS A 367 -7.24 25.50 11.77
N ALA A 368 -8.55 25.35 11.61
CA ALA A 368 -9.47 26.48 11.70
C ALA A 368 -9.46 27.11 13.11
N LEU A 369 -9.54 26.30 14.16
CA LEU A 369 -9.46 26.77 15.55
C LEU A 369 -8.11 27.45 15.86
N GLU A 370 -7.01 26.84 15.44
CA GLU A 370 -5.66 27.40 15.60
C GLU A 370 -5.53 28.77 14.91
N TYR A 371 -6.09 28.91 13.71
CA TYR A 371 -6.08 30.18 12.99
C TYR A 371 -6.92 31.24 13.70
N VAL A 372 -8.15 30.90 14.10
CA VAL A 372 -9.03 31.83 14.84
C VAL A 372 -8.35 32.33 16.11
N GLY A 373 -7.67 31.43 16.83
CA GLY A 373 -6.93 31.80 18.03
C GLY A 373 -5.80 32.78 17.74
N ARG A 374 -5.02 32.52 16.69
CA ARG A 374 -3.96 33.44 16.24
C ARG A 374 -4.50 34.81 15.80
N CYS A 375 -5.61 34.85 15.07
CA CYS A 375 -6.24 36.10 14.67
C CYS A 375 -6.60 36.95 15.88
N TYR A 376 -7.25 36.34 16.87
CA TYR A 376 -7.62 37.04 18.08
C TYR A 376 -6.40 37.60 18.81
N GLU A 377 -5.37 36.79 19.04
CA GLU A 377 -4.15 37.23 19.73
C GLU A 377 -3.45 38.40 19.02
N SER A 378 -3.62 38.50 17.70
CA SER A 378 -3.03 39.56 16.88
C SER A 378 -3.84 40.86 16.83
N VAL A 379 -5.12 40.84 17.20
CA VAL A 379 -6.00 42.01 17.10
C VAL A 379 -5.80 42.92 18.30
N GLU A 380 -5.40 44.16 18.04
CA GLU A 380 -5.42 45.22 19.04
C GLU A 380 -6.85 45.71 19.26
N LEU A 381 -7.41 45.41 20.43
CA LEU A 381 -8.72 45.89 20.86
C LEU A 381 -8.54 47.32 21.41
N ARG A 382 -8.94 48.33 20.63
CA ARG A 382 -8.77 49.75 20.99
C ARG A 382 -10.02 50.29 21.67
N LYS A 383 -11.18 49.79 21.28
CA LYS A 383 -12.49 50.10 21.86
C LYS A 383 -13.11 48.83 22.40
N PHE A 384 -14.02 48.97 23.33
CA PHE A 384 -14.72 47.83 23.89
C PHE A 384 -15.72 47.17 22.92
N SER A 385 -16.33 47.94 22.03
CA SER A 385 -17.20 47.45 20.93
C SER A 385 -16.45 46.57 19.90
N ASP A 386 -15.12 46.68 19.86
CA ASP A 386 -14.27 45.82 19.04
C ASP A 386 -14.39 44.36 19.49
N LEU A 387 -14.48 44.11 20.81
CA LEU A 387 -14.60 42.76 21.37
C LEU A 387 -15.89 42.07 20.92
N GLU A 388 -17.02 42.78 20.96
CA GLU A 388 -18.32 42.23 20.53
C GLU A 388 -18.28 41.85 19.04
N THR A 389 -17.68 42.71 18.22
CA THR A 389 -17.51 42.51 16.77
C THR A 389 -16.67 41.25 16.47
N VAL A 390 -15.56 41.08 17.19
CA VAL A 390 -14.70 39.90 17.08
C VAL A 390 -15.46 38.64 17.51
N ILE A 391 -16.09 38.67 18.70
CA ILE A 391 -16.82 37.51 19.23
C ILE A 391 -17.93 37.08 18.28
N LYS A 392 -18.72 38.02 17.75
CA LYS A 392 -19.78 37.73 16.78
C LYS A 392 -19.23 37.06 15.52
N SER A 393 -18.10 37.54 15.02
CA SER A 393 -17.42 36.96 13.85
C SER A 393 -16.90 35.54 14.14
N ILE A 394 -16.33 35.30 15.32
CA ILE A 394 -15.88 33.97 15.77
C ILE A 394 -17.07 33.02 15.94
N TYR A 395 -18.18 33.47 16.54
CA TYR A 395 -19.39 32.65 16.63
C TYR A 395 -19.93 32.26 15.25
N GLY A 396 -19.73 33.13 14.26
CA GLY A 396 -20.11 32.89 12.88
C GLY A 396 -19.49 31.64 12.25
N ILE A 397 -18.33 31.15 12.74
CA ILE A 397 -17.66 29.97 12.17
C ILE A 397 -18.09 28.64 12.81
N ARG A 398 -18.96 28.66 13.83
CA ARG A 398 -19.34 27.46 14.61
C ARG A 398 -19.88 26.31 13.75
N HIS A 399 -20.59 26.62 12.66
CA HIS A 399 -21.20 25.63 11.77
C HIS A 399 -20.15 24.80 11.02
N LEU A 400 -18.92 25.31 10.88
CA LEU A 400 -17.81 24.59 10.27
C LEU A 400 -17.29 23.46 11.18
N LEU A 401 -17.39 23.65 12.50
CA LEU A 401 -16.84 22.74 13.51
C LEU A 401 -17.79 21.58 13.83
N GLY A 402 -19.11 21.76 13.67
CA GLY A 402 -20.07 20.66 13.78
C GLY A 402 -21.32 21.05 14.55
N SER A 403 -21.97 20.06 15.16
CA SER A 403 -23.13 20.28 16.02
C SER A 403 -22.75 21.06 17.28
N PRO A 404 -23.69 21.79 17.90
CA PRO A 404 -23.43 22.55 19.13
C PRO A 404 -22.84 21.74 20.30
N GLU A 405 -23.14 20.45 20.34
CA GLU A 405 -22.67 19.52 21.37
C GLU A 405 -21.28 18.93 21.10
N SER A 406 -20.70 19.20 19.93
CA SER A 406 -19.40 18.66 19.54
C SER A 406 -18.25 19.25 20.37
N GLU A 407 -17.22 18.45 20.63
CA GLU A 407 -16.06 18.91 21.43
C GLU A 407 -15.38 20.11 20.78
N ASP A 408 -15.27 20.13 19.44
CA ASP A 408 -14.69 21.26 18.69
C ASP A 408 -15.46 22.58 18.93
N VAL A 409 -16.79 22.53 19.04
CA VAL A 409 -17.62 23.71 19.36
C VAL A 409 -17.51 24.10 20.83
N LYS A 410 -17.41 23.12 21.74
CA LYS A 410 -17.14 23.42 23.15
C LYS A 410 -15.79 24.10 23.33
N ASP A 411 -14.77 23.68 22.57
CA ASP A 411 -13.45 24.29 22.60
C ASP A 411 -13.48 25.71 22.03
N LEU A 412 -14.24 25.96 20.97
CA LEU A 412 -14.53 27.32 20.49
C LEU A 412 -15.15 28.20 21.60
N TYR A 413 -16.13 27.68 22.34
CA TYR A 413 -16.78 28.43 23.42
C TYR A 413 -15.87 28.65 24.63
N LYS A 414 -15.06 27.65 25.02
CA LYS A 414 -14.01 27.81 26.04
C LYS A 414 -13.04 28.92 25.63
N MET A 415 -12.63 28.92 24.36
CA MET A 415 -11.73 29.93 23.80
C MET A 415 -12.36 31.34 23.85
N ILE A 416 -13.61 31.50 23.40
CA ILE A 416 -14.35 32.78 23.50
C ILE A 416 -14.48 33.24 24.96
N ASN A 417 -14.82 32.34 25.87
CA ASN A 417 -14.94 32.66 27.29
C ASN A 417 -13.60 33.11 27.88
N ASN A 418 -12.50 32.41 27.56
CA ASN A 418 -11.15 32.80 27.98
C ASN A 418 -10.78 34.19 27.44
N TYR A 419 -11.24 34.54 26.24
CA TYR A 419 -11.02 35.86 25.66
C TYR A 419 -11.76 36.95 26.40
N MET A 420 -13.04 36.75 26.66
CA MET A 420 -13.83 37.66 27.48
C MET A 420 -13.24 37.83 28.89
N GLU A 421 -12.77 36.74 29.47
CA GLU A 421 -12.10 36.69 30.79
C GLU A 421 -10.79 37.50 30.82
N ASN A 422 -9.92 37.28 29.84
CA ASN A 422 -8.67 38.03 29.71
C ASN A 422 -8.92 39.52 29.48
N HIS A 423 -9.92 39.85 28.67
CA HIS A 423 -10.32 41.23 28.42
C HIS A 423 -10.85 41.89 29.70
N ALA A 424 -11.81 41.26 30.39
CA ALA A 424 -12.33 41.75 31.66
C ALA A 424 -11.21 41.98 32.69
N THR A 425 -10.23 41.08 32.75
CA THR A 425 -9.08 41.20 33.66
C THR A 425 -8.21 42.43 33.34
N LYS A 426 -7.97 42.74 32.06
CA LYS A 426 -7.23 43.95 31.65
C LYS A 426 -7.96 45.22 32.10
N VAL A 427 -9.27 45.24 31.96
CA VAL A 427 -10.14 46.39 32.31
C VAL A 427 -10.18 46.60 33.82
N VAL A 428 -10.34 45.52 34.59
CA VAL A 428 -10.18 45.53 36.05
C VAL A 428 -8.80 46.04 36.45
N GLY A 429 -7.75 45.67 35.70
CA GLY A 429 -6.39 46.16 35.89
C GLY A 429 -6.26 47.68 35.77
N VAL A 430 -6.91 48.31 34.79
CA VAL A 430 -6.92 49.78 34.64
C VAL A 430 -7.51 50.45 35.88
N VAL A 431 -8.68 49.99 36.34
CA VAL A 431 -9.32 50.53 37.55
C VAL A 431 -8.47 50.28 38.79
N LYS A 432 -7.84 49.10 38.89
CA LYS A 432 -6.91 48.78 39.97
C LYS A 432 -5.72 49.76 40.01
N GLU A 433 -5.10 50.05 38.86
CA GLU A 433 -4.01 51.03 38.77
C GLU A 433 -4.47 52.44 39.17
N MET A 434 -5.67 52.85 38.77
CA MET A 434 -6.24 54.14 39.21
C MET A 434 -6.42 54.20 40.72
N ILE A 435 -6.88 53.11 41.33
CA ILE A 435 -7.05 53.02 42.78
C ILE A 435 -5.69 53.07 43.50
N GLU A 436 -4.70 52.32 43.03
CA GLU A 436 -3.34 52.30 43.57
C GLU A 436 -2.64 53.67 43.47
N ARG A 437 -2.88 54.41 42.39
CA ARG A 437 -2.40 55.80 42.21
C ARG A 437 -3.20 56.83 43.01
N ARG A 438 -4.17 56.41 43.82
CA ARG A 438 -5.06 57.28 44.61
C ARG A 438 -5.82 58.30 43.74
N ALA A 439 -6.28 57.87 42.56
CA ALA A 439 -7.14 58.70 41.71
C ALA A 439 -8.40 59.16 42.49
N PRO A 440 -8.94 60.35 42.23
CA PRO A 440 -10.22 60.81 42.80
C PRO A 440 -11.38 59.84 42.54
N ASP A 441 -12.39 59.82 43.41
CA ASP A 441 -13.55 58.92 43.28
C ASP A 441 -14.35 59.22 41.99
N GLU A 442 -14.38 60.48 41.58
CA GLU A 442 -15.01 60.95 40.35
C GLU A 442 -14.35 60.35 39.11
N GLN A 443 -13.01 60.23 39.11
CA GLN A 443 -12.29 59.61 38.00
C GLN A 443 -12.55 58.11 37.91
N VAL A 444 -12.63 57.44 39.06
CA VAL A 444 -13.00 56.01 39.10
C VAL A 444 -14.44 55.81 38.61
N LEU A 445 -15.38 56.68 39.01
CA LEU A 445 -16.77 56.63 38.54
C LEU A 445 -16.88 56.91 37.03
N MET A 446 -16.16 57.91 36.50
CA MET A 446 -16.12 58.15 35.04
C MET A 446 -15.62 56.94 34.26
N GLU A 447 -14.59 56.26 34.76
CA GLU A 447 -14.09 55.05 34.13
C GLU A 447 -15.12 53.90 34.16
N ILE A 448 -15.89 53.79 35.23
CA ILE A 448 -16.98 52.80 35.34
C ILE A 448 -18.13 53.15 34.39
N VAL A 449 -18.49 54.42 34.27
CA VAL A 449 -19.47 54.88 33.26
C VAL A 449 -19.00 54.51 31.86
N ARG A 450 -17.73 54.75 31.53
CA ARG A 450 -17.15 54.33 30.25
C ARG A 450 -17.29 52.83 30.02
N ILE A 451 -17.05 52.00 31.03
CA ILE A 451 -17.23 50.54 30.93
C ILE A 451 -18.69 50.17 30.67
N ILE A 452 -19.65 50.83 31.33
CA ILE A 452 -21.09 50.58 31.13
C ILE A 452 -21.52 50.94 29.71
N GLU A 453 -21.13 52.12 29.25
CA GLU A 453 -21.47 52.63 27.92
C GLU A 453 -20.84 51.81 26.80
N GLU A 454 -19.58 51.42 26.96
CA GLU A 454 -18.88 50.71 25.90
C GLU A 454 -18.97 49.17 25.98
N MET A 455 -19.45 48.59 27.10
CA MET A 455 -19.68 47.14 27.28
C MET A 455 -21.08 46.79 27.83
N PRO A 456 -22.17 47.19 27.15
CA PRO A 456 -23.53 47.02 27.68
C PRO A 456 -23.92 45.55 27.97
N MET A 457 -23.28 44.59 27.31
CA MET A 457 -23.57 43.16 27.50
C MET A 457 -22.73 42.50 28.61
N GLU A 458 -21.63 43.12 29.06
CA GLU A 458 -20.67 42.51 30.00
C GLU A 458 -20.38 43.37 31.26
N TYR A 459 -20.84 44.62 31.30
CA TYR A 459 -20.51 45.56 32.39
C TYR A 459 -20.85 44.99 33.78
N LEU A 460 -21.98 44.30 33.93
CA LEU A 460 -22.40 43.68 35.19
C LEU A 460 -21.34 42.69 35.72
N ARG A 461 -20.80 41.85 34.84
CA ARG A 461 -19.79 40.84 35.20
C ARG A 461 -18.48 41.51 35.60
N ILE A 462 -18.08 42.55 34.87
CA ILE A 462 -16.84 43.29 35.10
C ILE A 462 -16.90 44.07 36.40
N ILE A 463 -17.96 44.85 36.62
CA ILE A 463 -18.13 45.66 37.84
C ILE A 463 -18.23 44.77 39.08
N LYS A 464 -18.94 43.64 39.01
CA LYS A 464 -18.99 42.66 40.11
C LYS A 464 -17.60 42.12 40.49
N ARG A 465 -16.67 41.99 39.54
CA ARG A 465 -15.28 41.61 39.81
C ARG A 465 -14.44 42.72 40.42
N MET A 466 -14.79 43.98 40.15
CA MET A 466 -14.12 45.13 40.75
C MET A 466 -14.50 45.33 42.21
N ARG A 467 -15.60 44.73 42.70
CA ARG A 467 -16.10 44.90 44.07
C ARG A 467 -15.01 44.86 45.15
N PRO A 468 -14.12 43.85 45.24
CA PRO A 468 -13.10 43.82 46.29
C PRO A 468 -12.10 44.99 46.23
N LEU A 469 -11.87 45.55 45.05
CA LEU A 469 -11.01 46.73 44.86
C LEU A 469 -11.72 48.01 45.32
N LEU A 470 -13.05 48.04 45.19
CA LEU A 470 -13.89 49.20 45.49
C LEU A 470 -14.32 49.27 46.95
N GLU A 471 -14.22 48.19 47.72
CA GLU A 471 -14.61 48.11 49.14
C GLU A 471 -13.99 49.21 50.03
N GLY A 472 -12.79 49.70 49.69
CA GLY A 472 -12.13 50.82 50.38
C GLY A 472 -12.63 52.22 49.98
N ARG A 473 -13.58 52.34 49.05
CA ARG A 473 -14.07 53.61 48.47
C ARG A 473 -15.58 53.77 48.66
N PRO A 474 -16.03 54.24 49.84
CA PRO A 474 -17.45 54.29 50.19
C PRO A 474 -18.29 55.19 49.28
N VAL A 475 -17.71 56.25 48.69
CA VAL A 475 -18.40 57.11 47.71
C VAL A 475 -18.68 56.34 46.40
N VAL A 476 -17.70 55.57 45.90
CA VAL A 476 -17.86 54.79 44.67
C VAL A 476 -18.85 53.63 44.88
N ILE A 477 -18.76 52.90 46.00
CA ILE A 477 -19.71 51.84 46.33
C ILE A 477 -21.15 52.37 46.45
N HIS A 478 -21.33 53.59 46.97
CA HIS A 478 -22.65 54.20 47.08
C HIS A 478 -23.34 54.26 45.71
N TYR A 479 -22.66 54.82 44.70
CA TYR A 479 -23.20 54.93 43.34
C TYR A 479 -23.34 53.59 42.61
N LEU A 480 -22.61 52.55 43.00
CA LEU A 480 -22.67 51.22 42.38
C LEU A 480 -23.52 50.21 43.16
N SER A 481 -24.18 50.64 44.23
CA SER A 481 -24.88 49.76 45.17
C SER A 481 -25.92 48.86 44.49
N ASN A 482 -26.68 49.41 43.53
CA ASN A 482 -27.69 48.68 42.77
C ASN A 482 -27.07 47.68 41.77
N ILE A 483 -26.08 48.12 40.99
CA ILE A 483 -25.30 47.26 40.06
C ILE A 483 -24.63 46.07 40.78
N LEU A 484 -24.10 46.31 41.99
CA LEU A 484 -23.42 45.31 42.81
C LEU A 484 -24.39 44.45 43.64
N GLY A 485 -25.66 44.83 43.73
CA GLY A 485 -26.68 44.18 44.57
C GLY A 485 -26.33 44.24 46.06
N THR A 486 -25.79 45.36 46.53
CA THR A 486 -25.36 45.57 47.92
C THR A 486 -26.07 46.77 48.53
N GLU A 487 -26.35 46.74 49.83
CA GLU A 487 -26.86 47.93 50.52
C GLU A 487 -25.86 49.11 50.43
N PRO A 488 -26.34 50.35 50.27
CA PRO A 488 -25.48 51.52 50.29
C PRO A 488 -24.68 51.59 51.60
N PRO A 489 -23.37 51.85 51.55
CA PRO A 489 -22.53 51.89 52.75
C PRO A 489 -22.97 53.02 53.67
N ARG A 490 -22.86 52.81 54.99
CA ARG A 490 -23.06 53.89 55.97
C ARG A 490 -21.91 54.89 55.86
N VAL A 491 -22.21 56.08 55.35
CA VAL A 491 -21.25 57.16 55.11
C VAL A 491 -21.28 58.22 56.22
N SER A 492 -20.12 58.75 56.58
CA SER A 492 -19.97 59.89 57.50
C SER A 492 -20.46 61.20 56.86
N ASN A 493 -20.69 62.24 57.67
CA ASN A 493 -21.18 63.54 57.17
C ASN A 493 -20.27 64.18 56.10
N ASP A 494 -18.95 63.98 56.19
CA ASP A 494 -17.99 64.51 55.20
C ASP A 494 -18.06 63.76 53.87
N LEU A 495 -18.24 62.44 53.91
CA LEU A 495 -18.45 61.62 52.71
C LEU A 495 -19.81 61.89 52.07
N ARG A 496 -20.82 62.22 52.89
CA ARG A 496 -22.17 62.58 52.42
C ARG A 496 -22.14 63.88 51.61
N LYS A 497 -21.41 64.91 52.07
CA LYS A 497 -21.18 66.14 51.29
C LYS A 497 -20.49 65.88 49.96
N LYS A 498 -19.54 64.93 49.92
CA LYS A 498 -18.91 64.51 48.66
C LYS A 498 -19.88 63.83 47.71
N ILE A 499 -20.70 62.90 48.23
CA ILE A 499 -21.75 62.24 47.45
C ILE A 499 -22.69 63.31 46.86
N ASP A 500 -23.23 64.18 47.70
CA ASP A 500 -24.15 65.24 47.27
C ASP A 500 -23.50 66.19 46.23
N GLY A 501 -22.20 66.47 46.37
CA GLY A 501 -21.46 67.33 45.45
C GLY A 501 -21.23 66.77 44.04
N ILE A 502 -21.34 65.45 43.85
CA ILE A 502 -21.18 64.77 42.56
C ILE A 502 -22.45 64.07 42.09
N ARG A 503 -23.56 64.27 42.81
CA ARG A 503 -24.84 63.57 42.60
C ARG A 503 -25.39 63.79 41.20
N ASP A 504 -25.48 65.04 40.77
CA ASP A 504 -26.01 65.39 39.45
C ASP A 504 -25.26 64.71 38.29
N GLN A 505 -24.01 64.29 38.51
CA GLN A 505 -23.15 63.67 37.50
C GLN A 505 -23.28 62.14 37.45
N PHE A 506 -23.67 61.48 38.55
CA PHE A 506 -23.60 60.02 38.68
C PHE A 506 -24.88 59.38 39.24
N GLU A 507 -25.93 60.15 39.54
CA GLU A 507 -27.20 59.63 40.09
C GLU A 507 -27.83 58.54 39.21
N PHE A 508 -27.66 58.60 37.88
CA PHE A 508 -28.16 57.57 36.97
C PHE A 508 -27.58 56.16 37.23
N LEU A 509 -26.40 56.05 37.85
CA LEU A 509 -25.82 54.76 38.24
C LEU A 509 -26.60 54.11 39.38
N LEU A 510 -27.34 54.90 40.16
CA LEU A 510 -28.27 54.39 41.18
C LEU A 510 -29.56 53.85 40.54
N ASP A 511 -29.85 54.15 39.28
CA ASP A 511 -31.04 53.64 38.57
C ASP A 511 -30.70 52.46 37.64
N THR A 512 -29.41 52.13 37.49
CA THR A 512 -28.85 51.06 36.64
C THR A 512 -28.68 49.75 37.42
#